data_AF-A0A8T6NP17-F1
#
_entry.id   AF-A0A8T6NP17-F1
#
_cell.length_a   1.000
_cell.length_b   1.000
_cell.length_c   1.000
_cell.angle_alpha   90.00
_cell.angle_beta   90.00
_cell.angle_gamma   90.00
#
_symmetry.space_group_name_H-M   'P 1'
#
loop_
_entity.id
_entity.type
_entity.pdbx_description
1 polymer ?
#
loop_
_entity_poly.entity_id
_entity_poly.type
_entity_poly.pdbx_seq_one_letter_code
_entity_poly.pdbx_strand_id
1 'polypeptide(L)'
;MSKNAILKAQSLMRVGRSDDAHRLLRELLNHNPDYLPGWQLMVRVARSREEAVFCLENILRLKPGDPWAVNQLLRLRDEEQVDYVRRPLTPSTSALDAEEESDTGSSGDSPIRIRSYLDLPDDDDGLVGWEEDAPPDVEPHEPEPAEPTVIVVEAPELVAMEAAVEQEPPIAEPEPPPSPPEHHERRSPFPIIIGVIAGMALVAAVLVGIGFSNQPDVPRVMPVSDAHRTVYEAIIERGQTTSSEINGLYDAHNYLLTVEAPDTIVVTVSGVDGANPEVYLYAADGETILGYDDDSAGGQDAQLTGELPIAGTYIIRVRMWEPGSYVLRVESP
;
A
#
# COMPACT_ATOMS: atom_id res chain seq x y z
N MET A 1 16.67 -27.69 -8.80
CA MET A 1 17.71 -26.65 -9.00
C MET A 1 17.21 -25.22 -8.78
N SER A 2 15.94 -24.90 -9.07
CA SER A 2 15.39 -23.53 -8.99
C SER A 2 15.51 -22.82 -7.63
N LYS A 3 15.27 -23.51 -6.51
CA LYS A 3 15.31 -22.90 -5.16
C LYS A 3 16.69 -22.29 -4.81
N ASN A 4 17.78 -22.97 -5.14
CA ASN A 4 19.14 -22.46 -4.84
C ASN A 4 19.50 -21.23 -5.67
N ALA A 5 19.03 -21.15 -6.92
CA ALA A 5 19.26 -19.98 -7.77
C ALA A 5 18.55 -18.72 -7.23
N ILE A 6 17.35 -18.87 -6.69
CA ILE A 6 16.59 -17.76 -6.09
C ILE A 6 17.26 -17.21 -4.84
N LEU A 7 17.65 -18.09 -3.91
CA LEU A 7 18.35 -17.67 -2.69
C LEU A 7 19.66 -16.95 -3.03
N LYS A 8 20.39 -17.45 -4.04
CA LYS A 8 21.60 -16.80 -4.54
C LYS A 8 21.29 -15.44 -5.18
N ALA A 9 20.25 -15.31 -6.02
CA ALA A 9 19.84 -14.03 -6.60
C ALA A 9 19.47 -13.00 -5.53
N GLN A 10 18.69 -13.40 -4.51
CA GLN A 10 18.33 -12.55 -3.37
C GLN A 10 19.56 -12.13 -2.55
N SER A 11 20.55 -13.01 -2.38
CA SER A 11 21.81 -12.65 -1.71
C SER A 11 22.61 -11.62 -2.50
N LEU A 12 22.63 -11.73 -3.84
CA LEU A 12 23.30 -10.80 -4.73
C LEU A 12 22.63 -9.42 -4.69
N MET A 13 21.30 -9.36 -4.69
CA MET A 13 20.54 -8.11 -4.52
C MET A 13 20.86 -7.42 -3.18
N ARG A 14 20.93 -8.19 -2.08
CA ARG A 14 21.25 -7.64 -0.74
C ARG A 14 22.64 -7.00 -0.65
N VAL A 15 23.60 -7.47 -1.45
CA VAL A 15 24.96 -6.88 -1.53
C VAL A 15 25.09 -5.85 -2.66
N GLY A 16 23.99 -5.40 -3.26
CA GLY A 16 23.98 -4.39 -4.34
C GLY A 16 24.44 -4.90 -5.71
N ARG A 17 24.62 -6.22 -5.87
CA ARG A 17 25.04 -6.84 -7.14
C ARG A 17 23.84 -7.20 -8.01
N SER A 18 23.00 -6.21 -8.32
CA SER A 18 21.76 -6.42 -9.09
C SER A 18 22.00 -6.96 -10.50
N ASP A 19 23.12 -6.61 -11.15
CA ASP A 19 23.48 -7.12 -12.48
C ASP A 19 23.77 -8.63 -12.49
N ASP A 20 24.42 -9.13 -11.45
CA ASP A 20 24.70 -10.56 -11.32
C ASP A 20 23.43 -11.34 -10.95
N ALA A 21 22.56 -10.74 -10.11
CA ALA A 21 21.24 -11.29 -9.81
C ALA A 21 20.38 -11.40 -11.07
N HIS A 22 20.35 -10.34 -11.88
CA HIS A 22 19.66 -10.29 -13.17
C HIS A 22 20.13 -11.39 -14.12
N ARG A 23 21.45 -11.54 -14.30
CA ARG A 23 22.03 -12.59 -15.15
C ARG A 23 21.63 -13.99 -14.69
N LEU A 24 21.70 -14.25 -13.39
CA LEU A 24 21.33 -15.53 -12.79
C LEU A 24 19.83 -15.84 -12.96
N LEU A 25 18.97 -14.85 -12.76
CA LEU A 25 17.52 -14.99 -12.94
C LEU A 25 17.16 -15.24 -14.40
N ARG A 26 17.82 -14.56 -15.34
CA ARG A 26 17.63 -14.81 -16.78
C ARG A 26 18.01 -16.24 -17.17
N GLU A 27 19.14 -16.75 -16.68
CA GLU A 27 19.54 -18.14 -16.91
C GLU A 27 18.52 -19.12 -16.32
N LEU A 28 18.05 -18.87 -15.10
CA LEU A 28 17.03 -19.68 -14.44
C LEU A 28 15.72 -19.74 -15.25
N LEU A 29 15.23 -18.58 -15.70
CA LEU A 29 13.98 -18.44 -16.45
C LEU A 29 14.08 -18.99 -17.87
N ASN A 30 15.27 -18.99 -18.48
CA ASN A 30 15.50 -19.66 -19.77
C ASN A 30 15.31 -21.18 -19.69
N HIS A 31 15.65 -21.78 -18.54
CA HIS A 31 15.45 -23.22 -18.31
C HIS A 31 14.06 -23.53 -17.75
N ASN A 32 13.44 -22.60 -17.03
CA ASN A 32 12.14 -22.78 -16.38
C ASN A 32 11.27 -21.54 -16.61
N PRO A 33 10.67 -21.37 -17.80
CA PRO A 33 9.90 -20.19 -18.14
C PRO A 33 8.61 -20.04 -17.32
N ASP A 34 8.13 -21.11 -16.68
CA ASP A 34 6.90 -21.09 -15.88
C ASP A 34 7.15 -20.87 -14.38
N TYR A 35 8.38 -20.49 -14.01
CA TYR A 35 8.76 -20.34 -12.61
C TYR A 35 8.41 -18.94 -12.05
N LEU A 36 7.19 -18.82 -11.52
CA LEU A 36 6.60 -17.56 -11.03
C LEU A 36 7.50 -16.75 -10.07
N PRO A 37 8.15 -17.33 -9.04
CA PRO A 37 9.02 -16.55 -8.14
C PRO A 37 10.24 -15.95 -8.84
N GLY A 38 10.71 -16.59 -9.92
CA GLY A 38 11.80 -16.07 -10.74
C GLY A 38 11.40 -14.78 -11.45
N TRP A 39 10.20 -14.76 -12.05
CA TRP A 39 9.66 -13.55 -12.70
C TRP A 39 9.41 -12.42 -11.70
N GLN A 40 8.85 -12.71 -10.53
CA GLN A 40 8.62 -11.70 -9.49
C GLN A 40 9.93 -11.03 -9.03
N LEU A 41 11.01 -11.80 -8.89
CA LEU A 41 12.32 -11.23 -8.58
C LEU A 41 12.95 -10.51 -9.77
N MET A 42 12.71 -10.98 -11.00
CA MET A 42 13.22 -10.34 -12.21
C MET A 42 12.67 -8.91 -12.37
N VAL A 43 11.40 -8.67 -12.03
CA VAL A 43 10.81 -7.31 -12.00
C VAL A 43 11.63 -6.35 -11.13
N ARG A 44 12.15 -6.82 -9.98
CA ARG A 44 12.90 -5.97 -9.03
C ARG A 44 14.31 -5.63 -9.50
N VAL A 45 14.89 -6.44 -10.39
CA VAL A 45 16.23 -6.23 -10.93
C VAL A 45 16.21 -5.84 -12.41
N ALA A 46 15.03 -5.59 -12.96
CA ALA A 46 14.85 -5.17 -14.35
C ALA A 46 15.66 -3.89 -14.61
N ARG A 47 16.37 -3.88 -15.74
CA ARG A 47 17.27 -2.77 -16.12
C ARG A 47 16.55 -1.66 -16.85
N SER A 48 15.36 -1.95 -17.36
CA SER A 48 14.51 -0.98 -18.03
C SER A 48 13.06 -1.22 -17.67
N ARG A 49 12.25 -0.21 -17.95
CA ARG A 49 10.80 -0.25 -17.77
C ARG A 49 10.17 -1.31 -18.66
N GLU A 50 10.60 -1.41 -19.91
CA GLU A 50 10.11 -2.39 -20.89
C GLU A 50 10.39 -3.81 -20.40
N GLU A 51 11.55 -4.04 -19.79
CA GLU A 51 11.88 -5.33 -19.19
C GLU A 51 10.99 -5.64 -17.98
N ALA A 52 10.70 -4.65 -17.13
CA ALA A 52 9.79 -4.84 -16.00
C ALA A 52 8.36 -5.16 -16.50
N VAL A 53 7.86 -4.45 -17.51
CA VAL A 53 6.57 -4.71 -18.17
C VAL A 53 6.53 -6.14 -18.72
N PHE A 54 7.57 -6.55 -19.47
CA PHE A 54 7.67 -7.91 -20.01
C PHE A 54 7.63 -8.98 -18.91
N CYS A 55 8.31 -8.76 -17.79
CA CYS A 55 8.31 -9.69 -16.66
C CYS A 55 6.91 -9.78 -16.03
N LEU A 56 6.21 -8.66 -15.87
CA LEU A 56 4.85 -8.62 -15.31
C LEU A 56 3.83 -9.28 -16.22
N GLU A 57 3.93 -9.09 -17.54
CA GLU A 57 3.09 -9.77 -18.53
C GLU A 57 3.28 -11.29 -18.48
N ASN A 58 4.51 -11.76 -18.27
CA ASN A 58 4.78 -13.19 -18.05
C ASN A 58 4.15 -13.71 -16.75
N ILE A 59 4.14 -12.92 -15.68
CA ILE A 59 3.46 -13.28 -14.43
C ILE A 59 1.95 -13.43 -14.65
N LEU A 60 1.33 -12.48 -15.36
CA LEU A 60 -0.09 -12.55 -15.70
C LEU A 60 -0.42 -13.69 -16.66
N ARG A 61 0.49 -14.08 -17.54
CA ARG A 61 0.34 -15.27 -18.40
C ARG A 61 0.29 -16.56 -17.58
N LEU A 62 1.13 -16.67 -16.55
CA LEU A 62 1.19 -17.85 -15.68
C LEU A 62 0.09 -17.86 -14.62
N LYS A 63 -0.30 -16.69 -14.12
CA LYS A 63 -1.33 -16.49 -13.12
C LYS A 63 -2.23 -15.32 -13.51
N PRO A 64 -3.23 -15.58 -14.38
CA PRO A 64 -4.19 -14.56 -14.78
C PRO A 64 -4.90 -13.96 -13.58
N GLY A 65 -5.02 -12.64 -13.55
CA GLY A 65 -5.68 -11.92 -12.45
C GLY A 65 -4.83 -11.77 -11.19
N ASP A 66 -3.51 -12.00 -11.22
CA ASP A 66 -2.64 -11.68 -10.09
C ASP A 66 -2.68 -10.16 -9.80
N PRO A 67 -3.25 -9.71 -8.67
CA PRO A 67 -3.52 -8.30 -8.43
C PRO A 67 -2.23 -7.49 -8.29
N TRP A 68 -1.17 -8.10 -7.76
CA TRP A 68 0.13 -7.45 -7.66
C TRP A 68 0.70 -7.14 -9.05
N ALA A 69 0.66 -8.10 -9.98
CA ALA A 69 1.20 -7.90 -11.32
C ALA A 69 0.37 -6.93 -12.16
N VAL A 70 -0.97 -6.97 -12.06
CA VAL A 70 -1.86 -6.00 -12.70
C VAL A 70 -1.54 -4.59 -12.24
N ASN A 71 -1.44 -4.37 -10.93
CA ASN A 71 -1.19 -3.05 -10.36
C ASN A 71 0.18 -2.48 -10.75
N GLN A 72 1.22 -3.32 -10.75
CA GLN A 72 2.55 -2.88 -11.20
C GLN A 72 2.55 -2.50 -12.69
N LEU A 73 1.80 -3.23 -13.53
CA LEU A 73 1.66 -2.89 -14.96
C LEU A 73 0.93 -1.58 -15.18
N LEU A 74 -0.14 -1.32 -14.43
CA LEU A 74 -0.87 -0.06 -14.51
C LEU A 74 0.05 1.12 -14.16
N ARG A 75 0.80 1.05 -13.06
CA ARG A 75 1.79 2.07 -12.68
C ARG A 75 2.84 2.31 -13.77
N LEU A 76 3.41 1.23 -14.28
CA LEU A 76 4.38 1.26 -15.38
C LEU A 76 3.76 1.56 -16.75
N ARG A 77 2.48 1.87 -16.87
CA ARG A 77 1.86 2.39 -18.11
C ARG A 77 1.39 3.83 -17.92
N ASP A 78 0.84 4.17 -16.76
CA ASP A 78 0.44 5.53 -16.42
C ASP A 78 1.62 6.50 -16.42
N GLU A 79 2.80 6.07 -15.95
CA GLU A 79 4.02 6.88 -16.02
C GLU A 79 4.44 7.21 -17.47
N GLU A 80 3.93 6.51 -18.49
CA GLU A 80 4.31 6.68 -19.90
C GLU A 80 3.52 7.85 -20.48
N GLN A 81 2.25 7.93 -20.10
CA GLN A 81 1.41 9.08 -20.43
C GLN A 81 1.95 10.37 -19.80
N VAL A 82 2.48 10.31 -18.58
CA VAL A 82 3.03 11.50 -17.91
C VAL A 82 4.33 11.98 -18.59
N ASP A 83 5.24 11.07 -18.96
CA ASP A 83 6.48 11.43 -19.65
C ASP A 83 6.22 11.95 -21.09
N TYR A 84 5.19 11.44 -21.76
CA TYR A 84 4.75 11.97 -23.05
C TYR A 84 4.27 13.43 -22.95
N VAL A 85 3.55 13.79 -21.87
CA VAL A 85 3.08 15.16 -21.62
C VAL A 85 4.22 16.10 -21.18
N ARG A 86 5.24 15.57 -20.50
CA ARG A 86 6.38 16.37 -19.99
C ARG A 86 7.51 16.57 -20.99
N ARG A 87 7.52 15.87 -22.13
CA ARG A 87 8.47 16.18 -23.21
C ARG A 87 8.18 17.60 -23.70
N PRO A 88 9.12 18.55 -23.58
CA PRO A 88 8.96 19.85 -24.20
C PRO A 88 8.70 19.59 -25.68
N LEU A 89 7.59 20.12 -26.19
CA LEU A 89 7.39 20.25 -27.63
C LEU A 89 8.56 21.11 -28.12
N THR A 90 9.66 20.48 -28.54
CA THR A 90 10.68 21.18 -29.31
C THR A 90 9.92 21.81 -30.47
N PRO A 91 9.95 23.14 -30.63
CA PRO A 91 9.25 23.76 -31.74
C PRO A 91 9.80 23.12 -33.01
N SER A 92 8.92 22.41 -33.71
CA SER A 92 9.18 21.92 -35.05
C SER A 92 9.73 23.11 -35.82
N THR A 93 11.01 23.05 -36.15
CA THR A 93 11.71 24.08 -36.91
C THR A 93 11.25 23.90 -38.36
N SER A 94 10.00 24.27 -38.61
CA SER A 94 9.44 24.47 -39.94
C SER A 94 9.21 25.96 -40.12
N ALA A 95 10.27 26.65 -40.52
CA ALA A 95 10.17 27.83 -41.36
C ALA A 95 11.56 28.16 -41.94
N LEU A 96 11.60 28.24 -43.27
CA LEU A 96 12.62 28.87 -44.12
C LEU A 96 13.86 28.01 -44.41
N ASP A 97 13.80 27.27 -45.52
CA ASP A 97 14.45 27.76 -46.73
C ASP A 97 13.70 27.22 -47.96
N ALA A 98 13.21 28.17 -48.75
CA ALA A 98 12.78 27.96 -50.11
C ALA A 98 13.98 28.32 -50.98
N GLU A 99 14.55 27.35 -51.70
CA GLU A 99 15.12 27.61 -53.03
C GLU A 99 14.74 26.49 -53.98
N GLU A 100 14.34 26.94 -55.16
CA GLU A 100 14.13 26.18 -56.38
C GLU A 100 15.27 25.21 -56.64
N GLU A 101 14.97 23.97 -57.05
CA GLU A 101 15.38 23.50 -58.37
C GLU A 101 14.66 22.21 -58.76
N SER A 102 14.40 22.14 -60.05
CA SER A 102 13.87 21.04 -60.83
C SER A 102 14.60 19.72 -60.63
N ASP A 103 13.88 18.60 -60.48
CA ASP A 103 14.16 17.45 -61.33
C ASP A 103 12.98 16.49 -61.47
N THR A 104 12.81 16.02 -62.69
CA THR A 104 11.83 15.03 -63.13
C THR A 104 12.37 13.62 -62.91
N GLY A 105 11.65 12.74 -62.24
CA GLY A 105 11.90 11.31 -62.42
C GLY A 105 11.46 10.36 -61.31
N SER A 106 10.51 9.51 -61.68
CA SER A 106 10.65 8.05 -61.54
C SER A 106 10.45 7.41 -60.16
N SER A 107 9.30 6.74 -60.07
CA SER A 107 9.13 5.34 -59.63
C SER A 107 9.35 4.94 -58.15
N GLY A 108 8.39 4.18 -57.64
CA GLY A 108 8.44 3.47 -56.36
C GLY A 108 7.27 3.86 -55.45
N ASP A 109 6.14 3.15 -55.41
CA ASP A 109 5.97 1.89 -54.66
C ASP A 109 6.22 2.15 -53.15
N SER A 110 5.28 2.12 -52.20
CA SER A 110 4.05 1.35 -52.01
C SER A 110 3.24 1.98 -50.86
N PRO A 111 1.90 1.81 -50.77
CA PRO A 111 1.13 2.24 -49.61
C PRO A 111 1.22 1.22 -48.46
N ILE A 112 1.38 1.75 -47.25
CA ILE A 112 1.34 1.04 -45.97
C ILE A 112 0.02 0.25 -45.88
N ARG A 113 0.10 -1.08 -45.99
CA ARG A 113 -0.99 -2.01 -45.68
C ARG A 113 -0.94 -2.35 -44.19
N ILE A 114 -1.96 -1.94 -43.44
CA ILE A 114 -2.26 -2.46 -42.11
C ILE A 114 -2.64 -3.93 -42.28
N ARG A 115 -1.83 -4.85 -41.74
CA ARG A 115 -2.16 -6.27 -41.65
C ARG A 115 -3.18 -6.47 -40.54
N SER A 116 -4.42 -6.73 -40.94
CA SER A 116 -5.44 -7.40 -40.14
C SER A 116 -4.99 -8.82 -39.81
N TYR A 117 -4.73 -9.10 -38.53
CA TYR A 117 -4.53 -10.46 -38.01
C TYR A 117 -5.91 -11.03 -37.66
N LEU A 118 -6.51 -11.74 -38.61
CA LEU A 118 -7.66 -12.63 -38.40
C LEU A 118 -7.75 -13.51 -39.65
N ASP A 119 -6.95 -14.57 -39.67
CA ASP A 119 -7.10 -15.75 -40.52
C ASP A 119 -6.36 -16.89 -39.81
N LEU A 120 -7.11 -17.63 -39.00
CA LEU A 120 -6.70 -18.95 -38.51
C LEU A 120 -7.09 -19.96 -39.60
N PRO A 121 -6.17 -20.82 -40.08
CA PRO A 121 -6.58 -21.99 -40.83
C PRO A 121 -7.19 -23.02 -39.88
N ASP A 122 -8.44 -23.39 -40.17
CA ASP A 122 -9.02 -24.66 -39.79
C ASP A 122 -8.30 -25.81 -40.53
N ASP A 123 -8.42 -26.99 -39.92
CA ASP A 123 -8.17 -28.34 -40.44
C ASP A 123 -6.77 -28.97 -40.23
N ASP A 124 -6.75 -29.82 -39.21
CA ASP A 124 -6.77 -31.29 -39.35
C ASP A 124 -5.54 -32.00 -39.96
N ASP A 125 -4.56 -32.31 -39.10
CA ASP A 125 -3.61 -33.38 -39.35
C ASP A 125 -3.15 -34.06 -38.05
N GLY A 126 -3.61 -35.31 -37.86
CA GLY A 126 -2.74 -36.39 -37.38
C GLY A 126 -2.38 -36.42 -35.90
N LEU A 127 -3.32 -36.91 -35.08
CA LEU A 127 -3.00 -37.53 -33.78
C LEU A 127 -2.11 -38.77 -34.02
N VAL A 128 -0.80 -38.58 -33.92
CA VAL A 128 0.18 -39.66 -33.78
C VAL A 128 0.16 -40.08 -32.32
N GLY A 129 -0.23 -41.32 -32.05
CA GLY A 129 -0.26 -41.90 -30.72
C GLY A 129 1.13 -41.94 -30.09
N TRP A 130 1.26 -41.28 -28.94
CA TRP A 130 2.37 -41.50 -28.04
C TRP A 130 1.93 -42.64 -27.11
N GLU A 131 2.46 -43.84 -27.33
CA GLU A 131 2.45 -44.90 -26.33
C GLU A 131 3.25 -44.38 -25.12
N GLU A 132 2.53 -44.07 -24.04
CA GLU A 132 3.09 -43.81 -22.72
C GLU A 132 3.72 -45.12 -22.20
N ASP A 133 5.05 -45.18 -22.22
CA ASP A 133 5.81 -46.12 -21.40
C ASP A 133 5.50 -45.82 -19.93
N ALA A 134 4.62 -46.63 -19.34
CA ALA A 134 4.32 -46.62 -17.92
C ALA A 134 5.62 -46.85 -17.12
N PRO A 135 5.98 -45.99 -16.15
CA PRO A 135 7.10 -46.25 -15.27
C PRO A 135 6.82 -47.50 -14.41
N PRO A 136 7.84 -48.32 -14.11
CA PRO A 136 7.66 -49.53 -13.32
C PRO A 136 7.14 -49.19 -11.91
N ASP A 137 6.25 -50.04 -11.40
CA ASP A 137 5.69 -50.01 -10.05
C ASP A 137 6.77 -49.71 -9.00
N VAL A 138 6.79 -48.47 -8.51
CA VAL A 138 7.53 -48.09 -7.32
C VAL A 138 6.62 -48.40 -6.14
N GLU A 139 6.90 -49.49 -5.43
CA GLU A 139 6.21 -49.82 -4.19
C GLU A 139 6.28 -48.62 -3.22
N PRO A 140 5.15 -48.21 -2.61
CA PRO A 140 5.14 -47.09 -1.69
C PRO A 140 5.94 -47.47 -0.43
N HIS A 141 7.09 -46.83 -0.26
CA HIS A 141 7.82 -46.85 1.00
C HIS A 141 6.95 -46.20 2.08
N GLU A 142 6.45 -47.01 3.01
CA GLU A 142 5.83 -46.52 4.25
C GLU A 142 6.87 -45.66 5.00
N PRO A 143 6.55 -44.40 5.34
CA PRO A 143 7.46 -43.57 6.11
C PRO A 143 7.57 -44.11 7.53
N GLU A 144 8.78 -44.42 7.97
CA GLU A 144 9.04 -44.80 9.36
C GLU A 144 8.60 -43.68 10.32
N PRO A 145 7.97 -44.01 11.46
CA PRO A 145 7.55 -43.02 12.44
C PRO A 145 8.78 -42.34 13.05
N ALA A 146 8.88 -41.02 12.84
CA ALA A 146 9.91 -40.20 13.45
C ALA A 146 9.86 -40.30 14.98
N GLU A 147 10.97 -40.68 15.59
CA GLU A 147 11.11 -40.69 17.05
C GLU A 147 10.94 -39.28 17.63
N PRO A 148 10.24 -39.11 18.76
CA PRO A 148 10.03 -37.81 19.37
C PRO A 148 11.35 -37.27 19.95
N THR A 149 11.89 -36.24 19.30
CA THR A 149 13.00 -35.45 19.84
C THR A 149 12.50 -34.67 21.06
N VAL A 150 12.84 -35.14 22.26
CA VAL A 150 12.59 -34.43 23.52
C VAL A 150 13.58 -33.28 23.63
N ILE A 151 13.11 -32.06 23.33
CA ILE A 151 13.87 -30.83 23.59
C ILE A 151 13.64 -30.46 25.05
N VAL A 152 14.65 -30.70 25.89
CA VAL A 152 14.70 -30.20 27.27
C VAL A 152 15.07 -28.72 27.20
N VAL A 153 14.07 -27.85 27.35
CA VAL A 153 14.30 -26.40 27.51
C VAL A 153 14.52 -26.15 29.01
N GLU A 154 15.77 -25.91 29.40
CA GLU A 154 16.10 -25.45 30.75
C GLU A 154 15.53 -24.04 30.95
N ALA A 155 14.72 -23.88 32.00
CA ALA A 155 14.13 -22.61 32.40
C ALA A 155 15.23 -21.66 32.91
N PRO A 156 15.25 -20.38 32.51
CA PRO A 156 16.20 -19.42 33.04
C PRO A 156 15.85 -19.08 34.50
N GLU A 157 16.87 -19.11 35.36
CA GLU A 157 16.80 -18.68 36.76
C GLU A 157 16.24 -17.25 36.86
N LEU A 158 15.12 -17.11 37.57
CA LEU A 158 14.56 -15.83 38.00
C LEU A 158 15.52 -15.18 39.02
N VAL A 159 16.33 -14.23 38.56
CA VAL A 159 17.04 -13.30 39.44
C VAL A 159 16.03 -12.29 39.98
N ALA A 160 15.70 -12.43 41.25
CA ALA A 160 14.93 -11.43 42.00
C ALA A 160 15.72 -10.13 42.12
N MET A 161 15.31 -9.10 41.39
CA MET A 161 15.72 -7.71 41.67
C MET A 161 14.72 -7.12 42.67
N GLU A 162 15.09 -7.18 43.95
CA GLU A 162 14.53 -6.31 44.99
C GLU A 162 15.16 -4.91 44.92
N ALA A 163 14.31 -3.91 45.18
CA ALA A 163 14.59 -2.57 45.70
C ALA A 163 15.22 -1.51 44.79
N ALA A 164 14.40 -0.51 44.43
CA ALA A 164 14.58 0.89 44.87
C ALA A 164 13.32 1.70 44.54
N VAL A 165 12.48 1.95 45.55
CA VAL A 165 11.42 2.97 45.48
C VAL A 165 12.07 4.30 45.86
N GLU A 166 12.41 5.09 44.87
CA GLU A 166 12.87 6.47 45.04
C GLU A 166 11.63 7.35 45.21
N GLN A 167 11.46 7.96 46.38
CA GLN A 167 10.36 8.88 46.67
C GLN A 167 10.60 10.19 45.91
N GLU A 168 9.72 10.53 44.98
CA GLU A 168 9.71 11.84 44.33
C GLU A 168 9.34 12.93 45.35
N PRO A 169 10.04 14.09 45.33
CA PRO A 169 9.73 15.21 46.20
C PRO A 169 8.39 15.87 45.82
N PRO A 170 7.67 16.49 46.78
CA PRO A 170 6.38 17.09 46.54
C PRO A 170 6.47 18.25 45.55
N ILE A 171 5.67 18.16 44.48
CA ILE A 171 5.46 19.21 43.48
C ILE A 171 4.78 20.39 44.19
N ALA A 172 5.45 21.55 44.19
CA ALA A 172 4.88 22.79 44.70
C ALA A 172 3.72 23.25 43.80
N GLU A 173 2.58 23.58 44.41
CA GLU A 173 1.43 24.19 43.73
C GLU A 173 1.84 25.47 43.00
N PRO A 174 1.46 25.64 41.72
CA PRO A 174 1.73 26.87 40.99
C PRO A 174 0.88 28.02 41.55
N GLU A 175 1.53 29.14 41.87
CA GLU A 175 0.84 30.35 42.30
C GLU A 175 -0.13 30.87 41.23
N PRO A 176 -1.30 31.41 41.63
CA PRO A 176 -2.26 31.96 40.69
C PRO A 176 -1.69 33.18 39.94
N PRO A 177 -2.03 33.34 38.64
CA PRO A 177 -1.53 34.46 37.85
C PRO A 177 -2.03 35.82 38.38
N PRO A 178 -1.22 36.88 38.25
CA PRO A 178 -1.59 38.22 38.69
C PRO A 178 -2.81 38.73 37.92
N SER A 179 -3.72 39.37 38.65
CA SER A 179 -4.95 39.95 38.09
C SER A 179 -4.64 41.01 37.02
N PRO A 180 -5.41 41.07 35.93
CA PRO A 180 -5.22 42.06 34.87
C PRO A 180 -5.54 43.48 35.38
N PRO A 181 -4.91 44.52 34.81
CA PRO A 181 -5.12 45.90 35.22
C PRO A 181 -6.55 46.37 34.91
N GLU A 182 -7.16 47.00 35.91
CA GLU A 182 -8.48 47.64 35.82
C GLU A 182 -8.46 48.75 34.75
N HIS A 183 -9.14 48.50 33.63
CA HIS A 183 -9.47 49.55 32.69
C HIS A 183 -10.69 50.33 33.21
N HIS A 184 -10.46 51.59 33.57
CA HIS A 184 -11.50 52.56 33.91
C HIS A 184 -12.55 52.65 32.79
N GLU A 185 -13.74 52.13 33.07
CA GLU A 185 -14.95 52.30 32.27
C GLU A 185 -15.37 53.78 32.20
N ARG A 186 -15.39 54.33 30.97
CA ARG A 186 -16.14 55.54 30.67
C ARG A 186 -17.62 55.20 30.53
N ARG A 187 -18.40 55.72 31.48
CA ARG A 187 -19.87 55.72 31.50
C ARG A 187 -20.47 56.40 30.26
N SER A 188 -21.41 55.74 29.61
CA SER A 188 -22.47 56.37 28.82
C SER A 188 -23.81 55.67 29.13
N PRO A 189 -24.90 56.39 29.43
CA PRO A 189 -26.18 55.77 29.76
C PRO A 189 -27.09 55.70 28.52
N PHE A 190 -27.61 54.50 28.21
CA PHE A 190 -28.88 54.35 27.49
C PHE A 190 -29.65 53.14 28.08
N PRO A 191 -30.98 53.23 28.26
CA PRO A 191 -31.74 52.23 29.02
C PRO A 191 -32.51 51.24 28.11
N ILE A 192 -32.72 50.03 28.67
CA ILE A 192 -33.82 49.07 28.43
C ILE A 192 -33.79 48.28 27.10
N ILE A 193 -33.68 46.94 27.19
CA ILE A 193 -34.75 45.95 26.99
C ILE A 193 -34.23 44.57 27.47
N ILE A 194 -34.99 43.95 28.37
CA ILE A 194 -34.89 42.54 28.78
C ILE A 194 -35.55 41.70 27.69
N GLY A 195 -34.85 40.68 27.20
CA GLY A 195 -35.39 39.71 26.25
C GLY A 195 -34.56 38.43 26.25
N VAL A 196 -34.97 37.49 27.10
CA VAL A 196 -34.44 36.12 27.25
C VAL A 196 -34.45 35.37 25.91
N ILE A 197 -33.29 34.91 25.44
CA ILE A 197 -33.18 33.75 24.53
C ILE A 197 -32.09 32.84 25.08
N ALA A 198 -32.54 31.82 25.82
CA ALA A 198 -31.83 30.57 25.96
C ALA A 198 -32.10 29.73 24.71
N GLY A 199 -31.07 29.18 24.09
CA GLY A 199 -31.23 28.34 22.90
C GLY A 199 -29.90 27.96 22.26
N MET A 200 -29.21 27.02 22.91
CA MET A 200 -28.23 26.07 22.34
C MET A 200 -27.46 26.50 21.09
N ALA A 201 -26.26 27.06 21.31
CA ALA A 201 -25.20 26.94 20.33
C ALA A 201 -24.55 25.55 20.48
N LEU A 202 -24.96 24.61 19.64
CA LEU A 202 -24.20 23.38 19.38
C LEU A 202 -22.93 23.79 18.61
N VAL A 203 -21.86 24.08 19.34
CA VAL A 203 -20.54 24.28 18.73
C VAL A 203 -20.01 22.89 18.42
N ALA A 204 -20.25 22.42 17.20
CA ALA A 204 -19.44 21.39 16.59
C ALA A 204 -18.03 21.95 16.49
N ALA A 205 -17.17 21.56 17.43
CA ALA A 205 -15.75 21.85 17.37
C ALA A 205 -15.17 21.04 16.20
N VAL A 206 -15.18 21.66 15.01
CA VAL A 206 -14.27 21.30 13.93
C VAL A 206 -12.88 21.73 14.42
N LEU A 207 -12.23 20.83 15.16
CA LEU A 207 -10.81 20.98 15.50
C LEU A 207 -10.02 20.76 14.21
N VAL A 208 -9.81 21.85 13.47
CA VAL A 208 -8.71 21.94 12.52
C VAL A 208 -7.44 21.79 13.34
N GLY A 209 -6.85 20.60 13.27
CA GLY A 209 -5.61 20.24 13.96
C GLY A 209 -4.45 21.10 13.49
N ILE A 210 -4.23 22.23 14.16
CA ILE A 210 -2.93 22.90 14.24
C ILE A 210 -2.48 22.80 15.70
N GLY A 211 -2.26 21.57 16.14
CA GLY A 211 -1.48 21.29 17.33
C GLY A 211 -0.07 20.95 16.87
N PHE A 212 0.88 21.87 17.04
CA PHE A 212 2.31 21.51 17.06
C PHE A 212 2.52 20.62 18.29
N SER A 213 2.32 19.32 18.10
CA SER A 213 2.52 18.32 19.14
C SER A 213 4.03 18.12 19.33
N ASN A 214 4.51 18.34 20.56
CA ASN A 214 5.74 17.70 21.04
C ASN A 214 5.46 16.19 21.06
N GLN A 215 5.63 15.53 19.92
CA GLN A 215 5.46 14.09 19.81
C GLN A 215 6.67 13.43 20.48
N PRO A 216 6.50 12.63 21.57
CA PRO A 216 7.55 11.74 22.02
C PRO A 216 7.93 10.83 20.85
N ASP A 217 9.21 10.46 20.73
CA ASP A 217 9.76 9.59 19.67
C ASP A 217 8.79 8.45 19.33
N VAL A 218 7.95 8.67 18.30
CA VAL A 218 7.04 7.64 17.83
C VAL A 218 7.94 6.64 17.12
N PRO A 219 7.93 5.34 17.51
CA PRO A 219 8.70 4.34 16.81
C PRO A 219 8.40 4.44 15.31
N ARG A 220 9.48 4.59 14.54
CA ARG A 220 9.45 4.79 13.09
C ARG A 220 8.48 3.83 12.44
N VAL A 221 7.58 4.40 11.63
CA VAL A 221 6.84 3.82 10.50
C VAL A 221 7.01 2.31 10.44
N MET A 222 6.04 1.56 10.91
CA MET A 222 5.96 0.17 10.50
C MET A 222 5.65 0.19 9.00
N PRO A 223 6.58 -0.27 8.14
CA PRO A 223 6.37 -0.20 6.72
C PRO A 223 5.27 -1.21 6.37
N VAL A 224 4.08 -0.71 6.09
CA VAL A 224 3.06 -1.56 5.48
C VAL A 224 3.60 -1.97 4.11
N SER A 225 3.88 -3.26 3.95
CA SER A 225 4.45 -3.86 2.73
C SER A 225 3.41 -3.94 1.59
N ASP A 226 2.78 -2.83 1.24
CA ASP A 226 1.87 -2.75 0.10
C ASP A 226 2.34 -1.78 -0.99
N ALA A 227 1.59 -1.75 -2.10
CA ALA A 227 1.93 -0.93 -3.26
C ALA A 227 1.57 0.55 -3.09
N HIS A 228 0.82 0.93 -2.05
CA HIS A 228 0.33 2.29 -1.85
C HIS A 228 1.34 3.11 -1.05
N ARG A 229 1.48 4.38 -1.43
CA ARG A 229 2.33 5.33 -0.72
C ARG A 229 1.55 5.90 0.46
N THR A 230 2.06 5.72 1.66
CA THR A 230 1.53 6.46 2.83
C THR A 230 1.83 7.94 2.65
N VAL A 231 0.80 8.77 2.53
CA VAL A 231 0.93 10.24 2.41
C VAL A 231 0.43 10.99 3.65
N TYR A 232 -0.27 10.30 4.54
CA TYR A 232 -0.77 10.84 5.79
C TYR A 232 -0.71 9.78 6.87
N GLU A 233 -0.41 10.21 8.09
CA GLU A 233 -0.43 9.39 9.29
C GLU A 233 -1.01 10.19 10.46
N ALA A 234 -1.87 9.57 11.25
CA ALA A 234 -2.43 10.17 12.46
C ALA A 234 -2.71 9.12 13.54
N ILE A 235 -2.79 9.56 14.79
CA ILE A 235 -3.30 8.74 15.89
C ILE A 235 -4.84 8.82 15.87
N ILE A 236 -5.50 7.69 16.09
CA ILE A 236 -6.95 7.62 16.28
C ILE A 236 -7.28 6.84 17.54
N GLU A 237 -8.29 7.30 18.27
CA GLU A 237 -8.80 6.64 19.47
C GLU A 237 -10.13 5.94 19.18
N ARG A 238 -10.47 4.98 20.04
CA ARG A 238 -11.80 4.36 20.04
C ARG A 238 -12.89 5.40 20.30
N GLY A 239 -13.98 5.30 19.56
CA GLY A 239 -15.09 6.25 19.58
C GLY A 239 -14.84 7.51 18.75
N GLN A 240 -13.66 7.67 18.16
CA GLN A 240 -13.33 8.83 17.36
C GLN A 240 -13.89 8.73 15.94
N THR A 241 -14.32 9.88 15.43
CA THR A 241 -14.63 10.10 14.01
C THR A 241 -13.70 11.17 13.47
N THR A 242 -13.18 10.98 12.26
CA THR A 242 -12.33 11.95 11.58
C THR A 242 -12.65 12.00 10.09
N SER A 243 -12.33 13.12 9.45
CA SER A 243 -12.52 13.30 8.02
C SER A 243 -11.20 13.65 7.35
N SER A 244 -10.98 13.14 6.16
CA SER A 244 -9.77 13.40 5.39
C SER A 244 -10.04 13.19 3.89
N GLU A 245 -9.01 13.41 3.07
CA GLU A 245 -9.10 13.32 1.62
C GLU A 245 -7.87 12.62 1.05
N ILE A 246 -8.08 11.62 0.20
CA ILE A 246 -7.03 10.97 -0.58
C ILE A 246 -7.21 11.39 -2.03
N ASN A 247 -6.21 12.09 -2.57
CA ASN A 247 -6.25 12.63 -3.93
C ASN A 247 -5.60 11.71 -4.98
N GLY A 248 -4.72 10.80 -4.55
CA GLY A 248 -4.01 9.88 -5.43
C GLY A 248 -4.55 8.46 -5.34
N LEU A 249 -4.77 7.80 -6.48
CA LEU A 249 -5.22 6.41 -6.54
C LEU A 249 -4.28 5.43 -5.82
N TYR A 250 -2.99 5.75 -5.76
CA TYR A 250 -1.97 4.96 -5.07
C TYR A 250 -1.52 5.58 -3.75
N ASP A 251 -2.22 6.60 -3.26
CA ASP A 251 -1.97 7.19 -1.96
C ASP A 251 -2.81 6.47 -0.90
N ALA A 252 -2.31 6.48 0.33
CA ALA A 252 -2.96 5.84 1.45
C ALA A 252 -2.75 6.64 2.73
N HIS A 253 -3.73 6.56 3.62
CA HIS A 253 -3.68 7.17 4.93
C HIS A 253 -3.58 6.09 6.01
N ASN A 254 -2.66 6.28 6.94
CA ASN A 254 -2.49 5.40 8.10
C ASN A 254 -3.06 6.05 9.36
N TYR A 255 -3.83 5.27 10.11
CA TYR A 255 -4.31 5.66 11.43
C TYR A 255 -3.81 4.66 12.46
N LEU A 256 -3.08 5.16 13.45
CA LEU A 256 -2.48 4.36 14.51
C LEU A 256 -3.45 4.28 15.69
N LEU A 257 -3.88 3.06 16.03
CA LEU A 257 -4.76 2.78 17.16
C LEU A 257 -4.00 1.95 18.19
N THR A 258 -3.84 2.48 19.41
CA THR A 258 -3.21 1.73 20.51
C THR A 258 -4.28 1.12 21.41
N VAL A 259 -4.11 -0.17 21.75
CA VAL A 259 -4.95 -0.89 22.72
C VAL A 259 -4.08 -1.50 23.82
N GLU A 260 -4.59 -1.47 25.05
CA GLU A 260 -3.86 -1.93 26.26
C GLU A 260 -4.15 -3.40 26.62
N ALA A 261 -5.13 -4.02 25.97
CA ALA A 261 -5.57 -5.39 26.21
C ALA A 261 -6.23 -5.95 24.92
N PRO A 262 -6.49 -7.27 24.84
CA PRO A 262 -7.24 -7.83 23.73
C PRO A 262 -8.60 -7.15 23.56
N ASP A 263 -9.01 -6.90 22.32
CA ASP A 263 -10.17 -6.05 22.04
C ASP A 263 -10.83 -6.38 20.69
N THR A 264 -12.01 -5.81 20.44
CA THR A 264 -12.73 -5.88 19.17
C THR A 264 -13.20 -4.48 18.77
N ILE A 265 -12.98 -4.11 17.51
CA ILE A 265 -13.40 -2.81 16.95
C ILE A 265 -14.28 -3.00 15.72
N VAL A 266 -15.09 -1.99 15.43
CA VAL A 266 -15.71 -1.78 14.13
C VAL A 266 -15.11 -0.52 13.52
N VAL A 267 -14.54 -0.66 12.33
CA VAL A 267 -14.01 0.43 11.53
C VAL A 267 -14.95 0.67 10.37
N THR A 268 -15.50 1.88 10.25
CA THR A 268 -16.31 2.28 9.10
C THR A 268 -15.61 3.41 8.36
N VAL A 269 -15.52 3.30 7.04
CA VAL A 269 -15.01 4.34 6.16
C VAL A 269 -16.08 4.68 5.14
N SER A 270 -16.64 5.88 5.26
CA SER A 270 -17.68 6.37 4.35
C SER A 270 -17.12 7.33 3.32
N GLY A 271 -17.37 7.04 2.05
CA GLY A 271 -17.01 7.92 0.94
C GLY A 271 -17.90 9.15 0.88
N VAL A 272 -17.33 10.30 0.51
CA VAL A 272 -18.07 11.54 0.28
C VAL A 272 -18.07 11.84 -1.22
N ASP A 273 -19.22 12.26 -1.74
CA ASP A 273 -19.39 12.69 -3.15
C ASP A 273 -18.93 11.66 -4.20
N GLY A 274 -19.11 10.37 -3.91
CA GLY A 274 -18.78 9.27 -4.83
C GLY A 274 -17.35 8.75 -4.70
N ALA A 275 -16.62 9.12 -3.64
CA ALA A 275 -15.42 8.40 -3.24
C ALA A 275 -15.76 6.95 -2.87
N ASN A 276 -14.84 6.03 -3.14
CA ASN A 276 -15.01 4.60 -2.89
C ASN A 276 -13.83 4.11 -2.04
N PRO A 277 -13.95 4.21 -0.71
CA PRO A 277 -12.90 3.81 0.20
C PRO A 277 -12.78 2.30 0.35
N GLU A 278 -11.57 1.83 0.59
CA GLU A 278 -11.31 0.49 1.14
C GLU A 278 -10.49 0.61 2.42
N VAL A 279 -10.65 -0.36 3.33
CA VAL A 279 -9.98 -0.36 4.64
C VAL A 279 -9.27 -1.68 4.92
N TYR A 280 -8.05 -1.58 5.46
CA TYR A 280 -7.28 -2.71 5.96
C TYR A 280 -6.96 -2.49 7.43
N LEU A 281 -6.98 -3.57 8.21
CA LEU A 281 -6.48 -3.60 9.57
C LEU A 281 -5.21 -4.45 9.61
N TYR A 282 -4.10 -3.85 10.02
CA TYR A 282 -2.84 -4.54 10.26
C TYR A 282 -2.61 -4.74 11.76
N ALA A 283 -1.99 -5.88 12.10
CA ALA A 283 -1.55 -6.20 13.44
C ALA A 283 -0.44 -5.25 13.92
N ALA A 284 -0.09 -5.38 15.21
CA ALA A 284 0.96 -4.60 15.84
C ALA A 284 2.39 -4.92 15.36
N ASP A 285 2.57 -5.85 14.42
CA ASP A 285 3.83 -6.08 13.69
C ASP A 285 3.93 -5.25 12.38
N GLY A 286 2.82 -4.62 11.96
CA GLY A 286 2.73 -3.77 10.77
C GLY A 286 2.80 -4.52 9.43
N GLU A 287 2.85 -5.85 9.47
CA GLU A 287 2.95 -6.70 8.28
C GLU A 287 1.73 -7.62 8.16
N THR A 288 1.22 -8.13 9.27
CA THR A 288 0.11 -9.09 9.29
C THR A 288 -1.21 -8.37 9.09
N ILE A 289 -1.96 -8.72 8.03
CA ILE A 289 -3.32 -8.24 7.80
C ILE A 289 -4.28 -9.06 8.67
N LEU A 290 -5.02 -8.39 9.53
CA LEU A 290 -6.07 -8.97 10.38
C LEU A 290 -7.44 -8.91 9.72
N GLY A 291 -7.65 -7.95 8.82
CA GLY A 291 -8.91 -7.79 8.12
C GLY A 291 -8.84 -6.79 6.98
N TYR A 292 -9.83 -6.90 6.09
CA TYR A 292 -10.02 -6.07 4.92
C TYR A 292 -11.51 -5.97 4.61
N ASP A 293 -11.97 -4.81 4.17
CA ASP A 293 -13.30 -4.60 3.62
C ASP A 293 -13.34 -3.38 2.68
N ASP A 294 -14.25 -3.39 1.70
CA ASP A 294 -14.45 -2.33 0.71
C ASP A 294 -15.92 -1.89 0.48
N ASP A 295 -16.94 -2.66 0.88
CA ASP A 295 -18.34 -2.27 0.60
C ASP A 295 -19.41 -2.72 1.63
N SER A 296 -19.00 -3.21 2.81
CA SER A 296 -19.95 -3.79 3.79
C SER A 296 -20.75 -2.78 4.61
N ALA A 297 -20.49 -1.46 4.54
CA ALA A 297 -21.29 -0.43 5.21
C ALA A 297 -22.50 0.06 4.38
N GLY A 298 -22.66 -0.48 3.17
CA GLY A 298 -23.73 -0.14 2.24
C GLY A 298 -23.29 0.88 1.19
N GLY A 299 -23.69 0.66 -0.06
CA GLY A 299 -23.19 1.48 -1.18
C GLY A 299 -21.76 1.11 -1.51
N GLN A 300 -20.85 2.07 -1.42
CA GLN A 300 -19.40 1.92 -1.63
C GLN A 300 -18.61 2.15 -0.33
N ASP A 301 -19.30 2.16 0.81
CA ASP A 301 -18.68 2.40 2.11
C ASP A 301 -18.13 1.10 2.69
N ALA A 302 -16.89 1.13 3.19
CA ALA A 302 -16.25 -0.02 3.81
C ALA A 302 -16.61 -0.12 5.29
N GLN A 303 -16.85 -1.33 5.78
CA GLN A 303 -17.00 -1.65 7.20
C GLN A 303 -16.31 -2.95 7.58
N LEU A 304 -15.33 -2.86 8.48
CA LEU A 304 -14.56 -3.99 8.97
C LEU A 304 -14.76 -4.17 10.47
N THR A 305 -15.16 -5.36 10.89
CA THR A 305 -15.05 -5.78 12.30
C THR A 305 -13.72 -6.49 12.50
N GLY A 306 -12.88 -6.00 13.41
CA GLY A 306 -11.53 -6.49 13.64
C GLY A 306 -11.29 -6.95 15.07
N GLU A 307 -10.68 -8.12 15.22
CA GLU A 307 -10.16 -8.61 16.51
C GLU A 307 -8.71 -8.16 16.70
N LEU A 308 -8.41 -7.61 17.88
CA LEU A 308 -7.11 -7.10 18.29
C LEU A 308 -6.60 -8.03 19.41
N PRO A 309 -5.89 -9.12 19.11
CA PRO A 309 -5.71 -10.23 20.05
C PRO A 309 -4.74 -9.93 21.20
N ILE A 310 -3.91 -8.89 21.07
CA ILE A 310 -2.90 -8.50 22.07
C ILE A 310 -2.86 -6.99 22.24
N ALA A 311 -2.32 -6.51 23.36
CA ALA A 311 -1.99 -5.11 23.53
C ALA A 311 -0.94 -4.66 22.48
N GLY A 312 -1.07 -3.44 21.97
CA GLY A 312 -0.15 -2.89 20.97
C GLY A 312 -0.77 -1.80 20.11
N THR A 313 0.03 -1.28 19.18
CA THR A 313 -0.39 -0.27 18.19
C THR A 313 -0.67 -0.92 16.85
N TYR A 314 -1.93 -0.87 16.43
CA TYR A 314 -2.44 -1.40 15.18
C TYR A 314 -2.52 -0.29 14.13
N ILE A 315 -2.52 -0.68 12.86
CA ILE A 315 -2.64 0.26 11.74
C ILE A 315 -3.96 0.03 11.03
N ILE A 316 -4.82 1.04 11.06
CA ILE A 316 -5.98 1.15 10.17
C ILE A 316 -5.51 1.90 8.93
N ARG A 317 -5.53 1.24 7.79
CA ARG A 317 -5.08 1.81 6.53
C ARG A 317 -6.25 2.04 5.59
N VAL A 318 -6.45 3.30 5.22
CA VAL A 318 -7.49 3.71 4.26
C VAL A 318 -6.85 3.94 2.90
N ARG A 319 -7.47 3.37 1.87
CA ARG A 319 -7.13 3.58 0.45
C ARG A 319 -8.40 3.86 -0.34
N MET A 320 -8.27 4.08 -1.65
CA MET A 320 -9.38 4.47 -2.52
C MET A 320 -9.35 3.70 -3.83
N TRP A 321 -10.52 3.17 -4.24
CA TRP A 321 -10.79 2.80 -5.62
C TRP A 321 -11.12 4.04 -6.47
N GLU A 322 -11.96 4.92 -5.93
CA GLU A 322 -12.24 6.25 -6.46
C GLU A 322 -11.75 7.31 -5.45
N PRO A 323 -10.67 8.07 -5.76
CA PRO A 323 -10.13 9.08 -4.86
C PRO A 323 -11.16 10.15 -4.48
N GLY A 324 -11.05 10.65 -3.26
CA GLY A 324 -11.91 11.72 -2.76
C GLY A 324 -11.86 11.86 -1.24
N SER A 325 -12.83 12.60 -0.72
CA SER A 325 -13.02 12.81 0.70
C SER A 325 -13.72 11.62 1.35
N TYR A 326 -13.41 11.36 2.62
CA TYR A 326 -14.04 10.31 3.41
C TYR A 326 -14.19 10.67 4.88
N VAL A 327 -15.03 9.91 5.57
CA VAL A 327 -15.20 9.91 7.02
C VAL A 327 -14.79 8.55 7.57
N LEU A 328 -13.76 8.52 8.43
CA LEU A 328 -13.35 7.33 9.17
C LEU A 328 -13.96 7.38 10.57
N ARG A 329 -14.50 6.25 11.00
CA ARG A 329 -15.02 6.04 12.36
C ARG A 329 -14.48 4.73 12.94
N VAL A 330 -14.07 4.77 14.20
CA VAL A 330 -13.62 3.59 14.96
C VAL A 330 -14.51 3.43 16.20
N GLU A 331 -15.26 2.35 16.28
CA GLU A 331 -16.25 2.07 17.33
C GLU A 331 -15.98 0.73 18.02
N SER A 332 -16.66 0.51 19.14
CA SER A 332 -16.86 -0.83 19.68
C SER A 332 -18.01 -1.51 18.90
N PRO A 333 -18.00 -2.86 18.78
CA PRO A 333 -19.04 -3.61 18.08
C PRO A 333 -20.45 -3.47 18.67
#